data_AF-A0A3L7Z0B3-F1
#
_entry.id   AF-A0A3L7Z0B3-F1
#
_cell.length_a   1.000
_cell.length_b   1.000
_cell.length_c   1.000
_cell.angle_alpha   90.00
_cell.angle_beta   90.00
_cell.angle_gamma   90.00
#
_symmetry.space_group_name_H-M   'P 1'
#
loop_
_entity.id
_entity.type
_entity.pdbx_description
1 polymer ?
#
loop_
_entity_poly.entity_id
_entity_poly.type
_entity_poly.pdbx_seq_one_letter_code
_entity_poly.pdbx_strand_id
1 'polypeptide(L)'
;MSKQFKSRRRTRLARLVTFTTALVLVAAFVVGLLPGGVPVASADREYSWTLDKDGRTLASPLPYIYDFEIDGMYQKCGTFKNPADIYIDKGGNVWISDTGNNRVLKFAPDGTYMLTIGSAEGPGKLNAPEGVFITAQGDIWVADRGNSRLVSYTASGEFIKQFGKPTSRLLEDDQVYQPNKVVIDRRGYLYVLNGGGDFRGIFLLDSEGTFRGFFGANRLVFDLGRLLIRMFTTDSQKKQISKVLPTHHANMFVDERGFIYTVSPLGDVDQIKKLNSIGNDVYTSGKKAYGEIERRGAQTIKPQFVDVTVDSQGIVSALDFNSGRIYQYDQSANLLAIFGGRGSQRGKFELPQSLAVGNEGRLYVLDANRNNVQVFRPTEFAELLHKGSRLFFDGKYAEAEVIWREVLRRDSNFELAHTGLAKAFFKRGEYLKAMEEYTVARNNSGWSLAFGELRHDFVREEVGLVLPASIAGIALVVWGVRRIGRALMSMRFDDRGGAS
;
A
#
# COMPACT_ATOMS: atom_id res chain seq x y z
N MET A 1 -75.00 -21.17 50.76
CA MET A 1 -73.58 -20.75 50.57
C MET A 1 -73.07 -21.06 49.15
N SER A 2 -73.58 -20.42 48.08
CA SER A 2 -73.04 -20.66 46.72
C SER A 2 -73.12 -19.48 45.72
N LYS A 3 -73.50 -18.27 46.15
CA LYS A 3 -73.56 -17.09 45.25
C LYS A 3 -72.53 -15.98 45.53
N GLN A 4 -71.90 -15.95 46.71
CA GLN A 4 -70.92 -14.89 47.06
C GLN A 4 -69.48 -15.14 46.58
N PHE A 5 -69.12 -16.38 46.20
CA PHE A 5 -67.75 -16.71 45.75
C PHE A 5 -67.52 -16.53 44.24
N LYS A 6 -68.57 -16.50 43.41
CA LYS A 6 -68.45 -16.33 41.95
C LYS A 6 -68.33 -14.87 41.47
N SER A 7 -68.74 -13.88 42.28
CA SER A 7 -68.66 -12.46 41.89
C SER A 7 -67.25 -11.87 42.04
N ARG A 8 -66.50 -12.24 43.08
CA ARG A 8 -65.15 -11.69 43.35
C ARG A 8 -64.07 -12.14 42.35
N ARG A 9 -64.20 -13.33 41.73
CA ARG A 9 -63.24 -13.81 40.70
C ARG A 9 -63.44 -13.14 39.34
N ARG A 10 -64.67 -12.78 38.94
CA ARG A 10 -64.93 -12.07 37.67
C ARG A 10 -64.43 -10.62 37.67
N THR A 11 -64.54 -9.91 38.80
CA THR A 11 -64.01 -8.54 38.91
C THR A 11 -62.48 -8.46 38.98
N ARG A 12 -61.78 -9.49 39.49
CA ARG A 12 -60.31 -9.52 39.48
C ARG A 12 -59.73 -9.88 38.12
N LEU A 13 -60.34 -10.83 37.39
CA LEU A 13 -59.91 -11.12 36.00
C LEU A 13 -60.23 -9.96 35.04
N ALA A 14 -61.40 -9.32 35.16
CA ALA A 14 -61.74 -8.18 34.32
C ALA A 14 -60.78 -7.01 34.53
N ARG A 15 -60.41 -6.70 35.79
CA ARG A 15 -59.41 -5.66 36.11
C ARG A 15 -58.00 -6.00 35.62
N LEU A 16 -57.58 -7.27 35.68
CA LEU A 16 -56.27 -7.71 35.20
C LEU A 16 -56.18 -7.64 33.66
N VAL A 17 -57.25 -8.00 32.95
CA VAL A 17 -57.30 -7.94 31.47
C VAL A 17 -57.36 -6.49 30.97
N THR A 18 -58.06 -5.58 31.66
CA THR A 18 -58.00 -4.14 31.31
C THR A 18 -56.65 -3.49 31.62
N PHE A 19 -55.92 -3.97 32.63
CA PHE A 19 -54.59 -3.43 32.94
C PHE A 19 -53.53 -3.90 31.94
N THR A 20 -53.59 -5.15 31.49
CA THR A 20 -52.66 -5.66 30.48
C THR A 20 -52.93 -5.11 29.08
N THR A 21 -54.20 -4.90 28.70
CA THR A 21 -54.53 -4.22 27.43
C THR A 21 -54.18 -2.73 27.43
N ALA A 22 -54.35 -2.02 28.55
CA ALA A 22 -53.89 -0.64 28.68
C ALA A 22 -52.35 -0.52 28.63
N LEU A 23 -51.62 -1.46 29.25
CA LEU A 23 -50.14 -1.44 29.21
C LEU A 23 -49.60 -1.74 27.80
N VAL A 24 -50.25 -2.64 27.05
CA VAL A 24 -49.88 -2.95 25.66
C VAL A 24 -50.21 -1.80 24.71
N LEU A 25 -51.32 -1.07 24.94
CA LEU A 25 -51.66 0.12 24.14
C LEU A 25 -50.76 1.31 24.45
N VAL A 26 -50.31 1.49 25.70
CA VAL A 26 -49.33 2.53 26.06
C VAL A 26 -47.93 2.19 25.53
N ALA A 27 -47.52 0.91 25.55
CA ALA A 27 -46.29 0.47 24.89
C ALA A 27 -46.34 0.66 23.35
N ALA A 28 -47.48 0.39 22.71
CA ALA A 28 -47.66 0.63 21.28
C ALA A 28 -47.65 2.13 20.92
N PHE A 29 -48.16 3.00 21.81
CA PHE A 29 -48.15 4.45 21.60
C PHE A 29 -46.77 5.08 21.85
N VAL A 30 -45.97 4.53 22.77
CA VAL A 30 -44.58 4.99 23.02
C VAL A 30 -43.63 4.54 21.90
N VAL A 31 -43.88 3.40 21.24
CA VAL A 31 -43.11 2.98 20.05
C VAL A 31 -43.46 3.80 18.80
N GLY A 32 -44.70 4.33 18.71
CA GLY A 32 -45.15 5.18 17.60
C GLY A 32 -44.70 6.66 17.66
N LEU A 33 -44.11 7.10 18.78
CA LEU A 33 -43.62 8.48 18.97
C LEU A 33 -42.10 8.61 18.93
N LEU A 34 -41.37 7.52 18.64
CA LEU A 34 -39.98 7.65 18.21
C LEU A 34 -40.01 8.35 16.86
N PRO A 35 -39.31 9.48 16.66
CA PRO A 35 -39.20 10.06 15.33
C PRO A 35 -38.63 8.96 14.46
N GLY A 36 -39.47 8.44 13.57
CA GLY A 36 -39.04 7.54 12.51
C GLY A 36 -37.98 8.34 11.78
N GLY A 37 -36.72 8.00 12.06
CA GLY A 37 -35.59 8.59 11.38
C GLY A 37 -35.84 8.28 9.93
N VAL A 38 -36.31 9.26 9.18
CA VAL A 38 -36.09 9.29 7.75
C VAL A 38 -34.60 9.01 7.66
N PRO A 39 -34.15 7.93 6.98
CA PRO A 39 -32.74 7.80 6.70
C PRO A 39 -32.41 9.05 5.89
N VAL A 40 -31.90 10.07 6.57
CA VAL A 40 -31.14 11.12 5.93
C VAL A 40 -30.05 10.31 5.27
N ALA A 41 -30.12 10.18 3.95
CA ALA A 41 -29.01 9.66 3.18
C ALA A 41 -27.82 10.50 3.62
N SER A 42 -26.99 9.96 4.51
CA SER A 42 -25.76 10.62 4.87
C SER A 42 -24.99 10.60 3.57
N ALA A 43 -24.80 11.79 2.97
CA ALA A 43 -23.74 11.95 1.99
C ALA A 43 -22.49 11.41 2.66
N ASP A 44 -22.06 10.24 2.20
CA ASP A 44 -21.00 9.46 2.81
C ASP A 44 -19.74 10.28 2.55
N ARG A 45 -19.27 11.05 3.54
CA ARG A 45 -18.17 12.00 3.32
C ARG A 45 -16.96 11.23 2.82
N GLU A 46 -16.21 11.82 1.89
CA GLU A 46 -14.90 11.30 1.54
C GLU A 46 -14.00 11.39 2.78
N TYR A 47 -13.40 10.27 3.17
CA TYR A 47 -12.50 10.18 4.32
C TYR A 47 -11.11 9.75 3.84
N SER A 48 -10.10 10.21 4.57
CA SER A 48 -8.72 9.77 4.47
C SER A 48 -8.20 9.45 5.87
N TRP A 49 -7.26 8.52 5.94
CA TRP A 49 -6.56 8.20 7.17
C TRP A 49 -5.16 7.69 6.89
N THR A 50 -4.37 7.63 7.95
CA THR A 50 -3.09 6.92 8.02
C THR A 50 -3.20 5.84 9.09
N LEU A 51 -2.09 5.13 9.30
CA LEU A 51 -1.98 4.11 10.35
C LEU A 51 -0.90 4.52 11.33
N ASP A 52 -1.16 4.34 12.62
CA ASP A 52 -0.12 4.39 13.63
C ASP A 52 0.75 3.13 13.58
N LYS A 53 1.85 3.14 14.37
CA LYS A 53 2.76 1.99 14.48
C LYS A 53 2.09 0.66 14.92
N ASP A 54 0.94 0.73 15.59
CA ASP A 54 0.19 -0.42 16.08
C ASP A 54 -0.88 -0.86 15.05
N GLY A 55 -0.94 -0.21 13.89
CA GLY A 55 -1.89 -0.47 12.80
C GLY A 55 -3.28 0.10 13.04
N ARG A 56 -3.43 1.08 13.96
CA ARG A 56 -4.70 1.74 14.23
C ARG A 56 -4.91 2.90 13.27
N THR A 57 -6.16 3.11 12.86
CA THR A 57 -6.52 4.18 11.93
C THR A 57 -6.45 5.54 12.61
N LEU A 58 -5.80 6.49 11.94
CA LEU A 58 -5.70 7.89 12.34
C LEU A 58 -6.30 8.76 11.24
N ALA A 59 -7.41 9.44 11.53
CA ALA A 59 -8.04 10.33 10.57
C ALA A 59 -7.04 11.40 10.08
N SER A 60 -7.02 11.66 8.79
CA SER A 60 -6.09 12.60 8.16
C SER A 60 -6.83 13.44 7.11
N PRO A 61 -6.38 14.67 6.80
CA PRO A 61 -6.95 15.45 5.72
C PRO A 61 -6.97 14.68 4.40
N LEU A 62 -7.96 14.99 3.55
CA LEU A 62 -8.14 14.31 2.29
C LEU A 62 -6.99 14.69 1.32
N PRO A 63 -6.20 13.72 0.82
CA PRO A 63 -5.05 14.00 -0.03
C PRO A 63 -5.47 14.25 -1.49
N TYR A 64 -6.58 13.67 -1.93
CA TYR A 64 -7.05 13.73 -3.31
C TYR A 64 -8.54 13.99 -3.35
N ILE A 65 -8.97 14.86 -4.26
CA ILE A 65 -10.37 15.18 -4.48
C ILE A 65 -10.74 14.75 -5.89
N TYR A 66 -11.91 14.14 -6.05
CA TYR A 66 -12.50 13.88 -7.36
C TYR A 66 -12.60 15.17 -8.18
N ASP A 67 -12.13 15.15 -9.42
CA ASP A 67 -12.17 16.30 -10.32
C ASP A 67 -13.22 16.09 -11.43
N PHE A 68 -13.00 15.08 -12.28
CA PHE A 68 -13.92 14.72 -13.37
C PHE A 68 -13.81 13.23 -13.72
N GLU A 69 -14.59 12.76 -14.69
CA GLU A 69 -14.51 11.39 -15.20
C GLU A 69 -14.46 11.34 -16.73
N ILE A 70 -13.86 10.27 -17.25
CA ILE A 70 -13.79 9.95 -18.68
C ILE A 70 -14.56 8.64 -18.88
N ASP A 71 -15.64 8.64 -19.67
CA ASP A 71 -16.51 7.47 -19.88
C ASP A 71 -16.77 7.14 -21.37
N GLY A 72 -16.36 8.03 -22.27
CA GLY A 72 -16.59 7.92 -23.72
C GLY A 72 -18.04 8.11 -24.17
N MET A 73 -19.01 8.29 -23.28
CA MET A 73 -20.45 8.24 -23.59
C MET A 73 -20.87 9.32 -24.59
N TYR A 74 -20.35 10.54 -24.44
CA TYR A 74 -20.68 11.69 -25.28
C TYR A 74 -19.59 12.03 -26.31
N GLN A 75 -18.74 11.05 -26.61
CA GLN A 75 -17.57 11.24 -27.47
C GLN A 75 -17.65 10.33 -28.70
N LYS A 76 -16.88 10.66 -29.75
CA LYS A 76 -16.87 9.92 -31.02
C LYS A 76 -16.48 8.44 -30.84
N CYS A 77 -15.74 8.09 -29.79
CA CYS A 77 -15.39 6.70 -29.48
C CYS A 77 -16.57 5.89 -28.92
N GLY A 78 -17.60 6.50 -28.34
CA GLY A 78 -18.64 5.79 -27.59
C GLY A 78 -18.13 5.19 -26.27
N THR A 79 -19.03 4.54 -25.53
CA THR A 79 -18.77 4.02 -24.18
C THR A 79 -17.72 2.92 -24.13
N PHE A 80 -16.99 2.83 -23.01
CA PHE A 80 -16.08 1.72 -22.75
C PHE A 80 -16.83 0.42 -22.46
N LYS A 81 -16.12 -0.70 -22.61
CA LYS A 81 -16.61 -2.03 -22.27
C LYS A 81 -15.50 -2.88 -21.67
N ASN A 82 -15.61 -3.16 -20.38
CA ASN A 82 -14.62 -3.92 -19.61
C ASN A 82 -13.17 -3.42 -19.85
N PRO A 83 -12.90 -2.11 -19.69
CA PRO A 83 -11.55 -1.60 -19.88
C PRO A 83 -10.60 -2.22 -18.84
N ALA A 84 -9.35 -2.52 -19.23
CA ALA A 84 -8.43 -3.30 -18.39
C ALA A 84 -7.22 -2.52 -17.84
N ASP A 85 -6.74 -1.51 -18.57
CA ASP A 85 -5.49 -0.82 -18.24
C ASP A 85 -5.53 0.63 -18.67
N ILE A 86 -4.83 1.47 -17.90
CA ILE A 86 -4.63 2.89 -18.19
C ILE A 86 -3.15 3.25 -18.17
N TYR A 87 -2.73 4.13 -19.07
CA TYR A 87 -1.37 4.67 -19.12
C TYR A 87 -1.42 6.17 -19.40
N ILE A 88 -0.60 6.95 -18.69
CA ILE A 88 -0.45 8.39 -18.95
C ILE A 88 0.89 8.64 -19.62
N ASP A 89 0.87 9.22 -20.81
CA ASP A 89 2.11 9.56 -21.53
C ASP A 89 2.76 10.85 -21.01
N LYS A 90 3.99 11.15 -21.47
CA LYS A 90 4.73 12.36 -21.05
C LYS A 90 4.02 13.67 -21.40
N GLY A 91 3.12 13.66 -22.37
CA GLY A 91 2.28 14.81 -22.72
C GLY A 91 1.07 14.96 -21.80
N GLY A 92 0.85 14.02 -20.88
CA GLY A 92 -0.32 13.96 -20.02
C GLY A 92 -1.54 13.33 -20.70
N ASN A 93 -1.40 12.76 -21.90
CA ASN A 93 -2.54 12.12 -22.56
C ASN A 93 -2.86 10.79 -21.89
N VAL A 94 -4.14 10.48 -21.81
CA VAL A 94 -4.69 9.29 -21.18
C VAL A 94 -4.90 8.21 -22.23
N TRP A 95 -4.26 7.06 -22.06
CA TRP A 95 -4.40 5.90 -22.92
C TRP A 95 -5.15 4.79 -22.19
N ILE A 96 -6.19 4.24 -22.82
CA ILE A 96 -7.07 3.24 -22.21
C ILE A 96 -7.15 2.01 -23.10
N SER A 97 -6.88 0.84 -22.53
CA SER A 97 -7.15 -0.45 -23.18
C SER A 97 -8.63 -0.80 -22.98
N ASP A 98 -9.46 -0.51 -23.98
CA ASP A 98 -10.90 -0.80 -24.00
C ASP A 98 -11.14 -2.23 -24.48
N THR A 99 -10.79 -3.19 -23.61
CA THR A 99 -10.61 -4.61 -23.91
C THR A 99 -11.83 -5.25 -24.54
N GLY A 100 -13.03 -5.01 -24.00
CA GLY A 100 -14.28 -5.60 -24.49
C GLY A 100 -14.72 -5.06 -25.85
N ASN A 101 -14.13 -3.95 -26.31
CA ASN A 101 -14.33 -3.37 -27.63
C ASN A 101 -13.13 -3.60 -28.57
N ASN A 102 -12.12 -4.38 -28.16
CA ASN A 102 -10.95 -4.74 -28.98
C ASN A 102 -10.19 -3.52 -29.52
N ARG A 103 -10.01 -2.47 -28.71
CA ARG A 103 -9.36 -1.23 -29.14
C ARG A 103 -8.57 -0.58 -28.01
N VAL A 104 -7.68 0.34 -28.37
CA VAL A 104 -7.02 1.26 -27.45
C VAL A 104 -7.44 2.68 -27.78
N LEU A 105 -7.75 3.48 -26.77
CA LEU A 105 -8.24 4.86 -26.92
C LEU A 105 -7.22 5.84 -26.35
N LYS A 106 -7.08 7.02 -26.98
CA LYS A 106 -6.32 8.16 -26.49
C LYS A 106 -7.27 9.32 -26.18
N PHE A 107 -7.07 9.95 -25.03
CA PHE A 107 -7.71 11.18 -24.62
C PHE A 107 -6.65 12.22 -24.25
N ALA A 108 -6.96 13.49 -24.49
CA ALA A 108 -6.20 14.62 -23.96
C ALA A 108 -6.31 14.68 -22.43
N PRO A 109 -5.44 15.44 -21.74
CA PRO A 109 -5.47 15.57 -20.28
C PRO A 109 -6.80 16.07 -19.70
N ASP A 110 -7.58 16.81 -20.50
CA ASP A 110 -8.91 17.33 -20.15
C ASP A 110 -10.05 16.32 -20.37
N GLY A 111 -9.73 15.10 -20.83
CA GLY A 111 -10.70 14.07 -21.15
C GLY A 111 -11.25 14.13 -22.58
N THR A 112 -10.74 15.01 -23.45
CA THR A 112 -11.18 15.08 -24.86
C THR A 112 -10.62 13.91 -25.67
N TYR A 113 -11.48 13.15 -26.35
CA TYR A 113 -11.10 12.03 -27.21
C TYR A 113 -10.26 12.49 -28.40
N MET A 114 -9.17 11.76 -28.67
CA MET A 114 -8.21 12.10 -29.73
C MET A 114 -8.09 11.00 -30.79
N LEU A 115 -7.87 9.75 -30.37
CA LEU A 115 -7.46 8.68 -31.27
C LEU A 115 -7.99 7.31 -30.82
N THR A 116 -8.28 6.44 -31.78
CA THR A 116 -8.55 5.00 -31.56
C THR A 116 -7.51 4.18 -32.32
N ILE A 117 -7.03 3.12 -31.69
CA ILE A 117 -6.06 2.15 -32.24
C ILE A 117 -6.66 0.75 -32.16
N GLY A 118 -6.26 -0.12 -33.09
CA GLY A 118 -6.73 -1.50 -33.19
C GLY A 118 -7.65 -1.69 -34.38
N SER A 119 -7.15 -1.39 -35.59
CA SER A 119 -7.84 -1.44 -36.87
C SER A 119 -8.92 -2.52 -36.97
N ALA A 120 -10.01 -2.25 -37.69
CA ALA A 120 -11.08 -3.26 -37.87
C ALA A 120 -10.56 -4.56 -38.53
N GLU A 121 -9.55 -4.44 -39.38
CA GLU A 121 -8.93 -5.52 -40.16
C GLU A 121 -7.41 -5.32 -40.27
N GLY A 122 -6.70 -6.36 -40.73
CA GLY A 122 -5.27 -6.33 -41.01
C GLY A 122 -4.38 -6.65 -39.80
N PRO A 123 -3.04 -6.56 -39.96
CA PRO A 123 -2.07 -7.00 -38.94
C PRO A 123 -2.18 -6.20 -37.63
N GLY A 124 -2.64 -4.96 -37.69
CA GLY A 124 -2.88 -4.08 -36.53
C GLY A 124 -4.23 -4.26 -35.84
N LYS A 125 -5.05 -5.24 -36.22
CA LYS A 125 -6.32 -5.53 -35.52
C LYS A 125 -6.07 -6.10 -34.14
N LEU A 126 -6.67 -5.51 -33.11
CA LEU A 126 -6.55 -5.99 -31.73
C LEU A 126 -7.66 -7.01 -31.40
N ASN A 127 -7.43 -7.82 -30.36
CA ASN A 127 -8.39 -8.74 -29.79
C ASN A 127 -8.14 -8.88 -28.28
N ALA A 128 -9.08 -8.38 -27.47
CA ALA A 128 -8.96 -8.29 -26.02
C ALA A 128 -7.59 -7.74 -25.55
N PRO A 129 -7.19 -6.51 -25.97
CA PRO A 129 -5.97 -5.89 -25.49
C PRO A 129 -6.09 -5.60 -23.99
N GLU A 130 -5.09 -6.01 -23.19
CA GLU A 130 -5.14 -5.86 -21.73
C GLU A 130 -4.14 -4.86 -21.16
N GLY A 131 -3.11 -4.48 -21.92
CA GLY A 131 -2.08 -3.57 -21.44
C GLY A 131 -1.62 -2.63 -22.54
N VAL A 132 -1.37 -1.37 -22.18
CA VAL A 132 -0.85 -0.35 -23.09
C VAL A 132 0.33 0.39 -22.48
N PHE A 133 1.35 0.65 -23.28
CA PHE A 133 2.53 1.39 -22.88
C PHE A 133 3.00 2.31 -24.00
N ILE A 134 3.36 3.55 -23.67
CA ILE A 134 3.83 4.54 -24.63
C ILE A 134 5.29 4.84 -24.36
N THR A 135 6.16 4.68 -25.36
CA THR A 135 7.58 4.97 -25.21
C THR A 135 7.84 6.47 -25.18
N ALA A 136 9.07 6.87 -24.81
CA ALA A 136 9.46 8.28 -24.85
C ALA A 136 9.42 8.89 -26.27
N GLN A 137 9.49 8.05 -27.31
CA GLN A 137 9.39 8.42 -28.71
C GLN A 137 7.93 8.54 -29.19
N GLY A 138 6.97 8.10 -28.37
CA GLY A 138 5.55 8.07 -28.72
C GLY A 138 5.10 6.77 -29.40
N ASP A 139 5.97 5.77 -29.50
CA ASP A 139 5.58 4.45 -30.01
C ASP A 139 4.68 3.75 -28.99
N ILE A 140 3.68 3.06 -29.51
CA ILE A 140 2.57 2.53 -28.72
C ILE A 140 2.70 1.03 -28.71
N TRP A 141 2.83 0.44 -27.53
CA TRP A 141 2.95 -1.00 -27.34
C TRP A 141 1.73 -1.53 -26.63
N VAL A 142 1.16 -2.59 -27.19
CA VAL A 142 -0.08 -3.21 -26.69
C VAL A 142 0.16 -4.68 -26.42
N ALA A 143 -0.25 -5.13 -25.25
CA ALA A 143 -0.38 -6.54 -24.89
C ALA A 143 -1.72 -7.06 -25.43
N ASP A 144 -1.68 -7.65 -26.62
CA ASP A 144 -2.85 -8.13 -27.38
C ASP A 144 -3.19 -9.57 -26.96
N ARG A 145 -3.74 -9.70 -25.74
CA ARG A 145 -3.90 -10.98 -25.04
C ARG A 145 -4.69 -12.00 -25.85
N GLY A 146 -5.80 -11.59 -26.47
CA GLY A 146 -6.66 -12.49 -27.24
C GLY A 146 -5.99 -13.05 -28.50
N ASN A 147 -4.95 -12.38 -29.01
CA ASN A 147 -4.12 -12.85 -30.11
C ASN A 147 -2.77 -13.43 -29.65
N SER A 148 -2.54 -13.55 -28.34
CA SER A 148 -1.32 -14.11 -27.74
C SER A 148 -0.03 -13.47 -28.28
N ARG A 149 -0.03 -12.13 -28.42
CA ARG A 149 1.10 -11.38 -28.99
C ARG A 149 1.27 -10.01 -28.36
N LEU A 150 2.45 -9.43 -28.55
CA LEU A 150 2.69 -8.00 -28.42
C LEU A 150 2.58 -7.36 -29.79
N VAL A 151 2.04 -6.15 -29.85
CA VAL A 151 1.97 -5.38 -31.10
C VAL A 151 2.36 -3.93 -30.82
N SER A 152 3.03 -3.31 -31.79
CA SER A 152 3.48 -1.92 -31.71
C SER A 152 2.91 -1.09 -32.85
N TYR A 153 2.64 0.17 -32.54
CA TYR A 153 2.12 1.17 -33.46
C TYR A 153 2.93 2.47 -33.35
N THR A 154 2.89 3.28 -34.40
CA THR A 154 3.42 4.65 -34.39
C THR A 154 2.56 5.54 -33.49
N ALA A 155 3.03 6.73 -33.17
CA ALA A 155 2.26 7.73 -32.42
C ALA A 155 0.93 8.12 -33.10
N SER A 156 0.80 7.93 -34.42
CA SER A 156 -0.44 8.15 -35.19
C SER A 156 -1.36 6.92 -35.23
N GLY A 157 -0.94 5.78 -34.66
CA GLY A 157 -1.74 4.55 -34.61
C GLY A 157 -1.52 3.60 -35.80
N GLU A 158 -0.48 3.80 -36.61
CA GLU A 158 -0.15 2.90 -37.71
C GLU A 158 0.63 1.68 -37.21
N PHE A 159 0.32 0.49 -37.71
CA PHE A 159 1.00 -0.75 -37.31
C PHE A 159 2.50 -0.70 -37.68
N ILE A 160 3.36 -1.10 -36.74
CA ILE A 160 4.81 -1.23 -36.95
C ILE A 160 5.21 -2.70 -37.01
N LYS A 161 5.09 -3.41 -35.88
CA LYS A 161 5.55 -4.80 -35.75
C LYS A 161 4.81 -5.54 -34.64
N GLN A 162 4.91 -6.87 -34.65
CA GLN A 162 4.32 -7.76 -33.66
C GLN A 162 5.27 -8.89 -33.26
N PHE A 163 5.10 -9.41 -32.04
CA PHE A 163 5.82 -10.56 -31.51
C PHE A 163 4.84 -11.55 -30.87
N GLY A 164 4.81 -12.78 -31.37
CA GLY A 164 4.04 -13.87 -30.75
C GLY A 164 4.78 -14.48 -29.55
N LYS A 165 4.39 -15.71 -29.17
CA LYS A 165 5.13 -16.51 -28.17
C LYS A 165 6.61 -16.59 -28.58
N PRO A 166 7.55 -16.12 -27.73
CA PRO A 166 8.96 -16.17 -28.08
C PRO A 166 9.46 -17.62 -28.12
N THR A 167 10.38 -17.92 -29.02
CA THR A 167 11.00 -19.24 -29.13
C THR A 167 12.25 -19.32 -28.27
N SER A 168 12.32 -20.26 -27.33
CA SER A 168 13.51 -20.51 -26.53
C SER A 168 13.53 -21.93 -25.96
N ARG A 169 14.73 -22.52 -25.84
CA ARG A 169 14.93 -23.81 -25.15
C ARG A 169 14.65 -23.75 -23.63
N LEU A 170 14.56 -22.54 -23.09
CA LEU A 170 14.22 -22.32 -21.67
C LEU A 170 12.71 -22.28 -21.41
N LEU A 171 11.90 -22.30 -22.48
CA LEU A 171 10.45 -22.32 -22.39
C LEU A 171 9.95 -23.73 -22.70
N GLU A 172 8.94 -24.15 -21.94
CA GLU A 172 8.26 -25.42 -22.16
C GLU A 172 7.39 -25.34 -23.42
N ASP A 173 7.25 -26.46 -24.13
CA ASP A 173 6.52 -26.51 -25.40
C ASP A 173 5.03 -26.15 -25.21
N ASP A 174 4.43 -26.59 -24.09
CA ASP A 174 3.05 -26.33 -23.69
C ASP A 174 2.84 -24.97 -23.00
N GLN A 175 3.89 -24.14 -22.91
CA GLN A 175 3.80 -22.84 -22.27
C GLN A 175 2.74 -21.95 -22.95
N VAL A 176 1.73 -21.55 -22.18
CA VAL A 176 0.71 -20.60 -22.62
C VAL A 176 1.28 -19.18 -22.55
N TYR A 177 1.21 -18.46 -23.67
CA TYR A 177 1.64 -17.06 -23.76
C TYR A 177 0.42 -16.16 -23.96
N GLN A 178 0.07 -15.42 -22.91
CA GLN A 178 -1.06 -14.51 -22.83
C GLN A 178 -0.55 -13.19 -22.23
N PRO A 179 0.16 -12.36 -23.00
CA PRO A 179 0.68 -11.11 -22.49
C PRO A 179 -0.48 -10.23 -22.02
N ASN A 180 -0.44 -9.77 -20.76
CA ASN A 180 -1.46 -8.87 -20.21
C ASN A 180 -0.92 -7.46 -19.95
N LYS A 181 0.39 -7.30 -19.72
CA LYS A 181 1.04 -5.99 -19.61
C LYS A 181 2.44 -6.01 -20.20
N VAL A 182 2.84 -4.89 -20.79
CA VAL A 182 4.19 -4.67 -21.32
C VAL A 182 4.71 -3.34 -20.82
N VAL A 183 5.98 -3.27 -20.43
CA VAL A 183 6.72 -2.02 -20.21
C VAL A 183 8.08 -2.14 -20.87
N ILE A 184 8.62 -1.02 -21.34
CA ILE A 184 9.87 -1.00 -22.10
C ILE A 184 10.87 -0.09 -21.40
N ASP A 185 12.09 -0.58 -21.22
CA ASP A 185 13.18 0.23 -20.65
C ASP A 185 13.82 1.16 -21.70
N ARG A 186 14.70 2.04 -21.25
CA ARG A 186 15.43 2.97 -22.12
C ARG A 186 16.38 2.28 -23.11
N ARG A 187 16.69 1.00 -22.91
CA ARG A 187 17.59 0.20 -23.76
C ARG A 187 16.81 -0.60 -24.81
N GLY A 188 15.47 -0.57 -24.76
CA GLY A 188 14.60 -1.32 -25.66
C GLY A 188 14.35 -2.76 -25.24
N TYR A 189 14.62 -3.14 -23.99
CA TYR A 189 14.16 -4.42 -23.44
C TYR A 189 12.68 -4.33 -23.08
N LEU A 190 11.93 -5.36 -23.46
CA LEU A 190 10.51 -5.49 -23.16
C LEU A 190 10.37 -6.39 -21.93
N TYR A 191 9.68 -5.86 -20.94
CA TYR A 191 9.27 -6.56 -19.73
C TYR A 191 7.80 -6.88 -19.88
N VAL A 192 7.45 -8.16 -19.86
CA VAL A 192 6.10 -8.62 -20.19
C VAL A 192 5.55 -9.45 -19.05
N LEU A 193 4.42 -9.04 -18.51
CA LEU A 193 3.64 -9.88 -17.61
C LEU A 193 2.81 -10.85 -18.45
N ASN A 194 2.86 -12.11 -18.03
CA ASN A 194 2.12 -13.19 -18.66
C ASN A 194 0.93 -13.55 -17.78
N GLY A 195 -0.28 -13.49 -18.35
CA GLY A 195 -1.52 -13.85 -17.68
C GLY A 195 -1.59 -15.34 -17.33
N GLY A 196 -2.61 -15.71 -16.55
CA GLY A 196 -2.82 -17.10 -16.12
C GLY A 196 -2.05 -17.50 -14.85
N GLY A 197 -1.50 -16.54 -14.12
CA GLY A 197 -0.84 -16.78 -12.83
C GLY A 197 0.58 -17.32 -12.94
N ASP A 198 1.32 -16.90 -13.98
CA ASP A 198 2.70 -17.33 -14.19
C ASP A 198 3.61 -16.87 -13.03
N PHE A 199 4.07 -17.82 -12.23
CA PHE A 199 4.84 -17.58 -11.02
C PHE A 199 6.36 -17.51 -11.28
N ARG A 200 6.82 -17.74 -12.52
CA ARG A 200 8.26 -17.71 -12.86
C ARG A 200 8.84 -16.31 -12.94
N GLY A 201 7.99 -15.28 -13.00
CA GLY A 201 8.39 -13.87 -13.05
C GLY A 201 7.96 -13.18 -14.34
N ILE A 202 8.60 -12.05 -14.62
CA ILE A 202 8.33 -11.20 -15.79
C ILE A 202 9.14 -11.74 -16.97
N PHE A 203 8.53 -11.92 -18.14
CA PHE A 203 9.24 -12.26 -19.36
C PHE A 203 10.14 -11.10 -19.78
N LEU A 204 11.43 -11.35 -19.95
CA LEU A 204 12.38 -10.38 -20.47
C LEU A 204 12.69 -10.70 -21.92
N LEU A 205 12.30 -9.81 -22.83
CA LEU A 205 12.59 -9.89 -24.26
C LEU A 205 13.52 -8.73 -24.67
N ASP A 206 14.33 -8.94 -25.71
CA ASP A 206 15.01 -7.82 -26.36
C ASP A 206 14.12 -7.10 -27.38
N SER A 207 14.67 -6.06 -28.03
CA SER A 207 13.98 -5.22 -29.01
C SER A 207 13.44 -5.97 -30.24
N GLU A 208 13.98 -7.17 -30.49
CA GLU A 208 13.61 -8.08 -31.57
C GLU A 208 12.64 -9.18 -31.13
N GLY A 209 12.21 -9.15 -29.86
CA GLY A 209 11.26 -10.13 -29.30
C GLY A 209 11.90 -11.45 -28.88
N THR A 210 13.23 -11.55 -28.82
CA THR A 210 13.93 -12.77 -28.40
C THR A 210 13.90 -12.91 -26.87
N PHE A 211 13.53 -14.08 -26.37
CA PHE A 211 13.49 -14.35 -24.93
C PHE A 211 14.89 -14.42 -24.31
N ARG A 212 15.10 -13.61 -23.27
CA ARG A 212 16.36 -13.52 -22.52
C ARG A 212 16.29 -14.17 -21.14
N GLY A 213 15.10 -14.37 -20.59
CA GLY A 213 14.91 -15.02 -19.30
C GLY A 213 13.70 -14.49 -18.54
N PHE A 214 13.59 -14.89 -17.28
CA PHE A 214 12.62 -14.33 -16.34
C PHE A 214 13.27 -13.30 -15.44
N PHE A 215 12.56 -12.21 -15.19
CA PHE A 215 12.99 -11.09 -14.36
C PHE A 215 12.11 -10.98 -13.11
N GLY A 216 12.70 -10.66 -11.96
CA GLY A 216 11.94 -10.26 -10.77
C GLY A 216 11.08 -11.36 -10.14
N ALA A 217 11.38 -12.64 -10.32
CA ALA A 217 10.55 -13.73 -9.82
C ALA A 217 10.29 -13.66 -8.30
N ASN A 218 9.05 -13.87 -7.88
CA ASN A 218 8.71 -13.97 -6.46
C ASN A 218 9.29 -15.24 -5.85
N ARG A 219 9.93 -15.11 -4.70
CA ARG A 219 10.52 -16.23 -3.96
C ARG A 219 9.54 -16.70 -2.89
N LEU A 220 9.49 -18.01 -2.69
CA LEU A 220 8.76 -18.59 -1.56
C LEU A 220 9.41 -18.15 -0.26
N VAL A 221 8.59 -17.67 0.66
CA VAL A 221 9.01 -17.43 2.04
C VAL A 221 9.36 -18.77 2.68
N PHE A 222 10.55 -18.85 3.30
CA PHE A 222 10.93 -20.00 4.09
C PHE A 222 9.97 -20.20 5.26
N ASP A 223 9.57 -21.45 5.48
CA ASP A 223 8.63 -21.87 6.52
C ASP A 223 9.19 -23.14 7.19
N LEU A 224 9.57 -23.02 8.46
CA LEU A 224 10.15 -24.12 9.24
C LEU A 224 9.15 -25.26 9.43
N GLY A 225 7.87 -24.95 9.63
CA GLY A 225 6.82 -25.97 9.74
C GLY A 225 6.68 -26.77 8.46
N ARG A 226 6.72 -26.10 7.30
CA ARG A 226 6.75 -26.76 5.99
C ARG A 226 7.98 -27.65 5.81
N LEU A 227 9.13 -27.19 6.28
CA LEU A 227 10.36 -27.99 6.26
C LEU A 227 10.24 -29.25 7.13
N LEU A 228 9.70 -29.12 8.34
CA LEU A 228 9.46 -30.24 9.24
C LEU A 228 8.45 -31.23 8.66
N ILE A 229 7.30 -30.76 8.16
CA ILE A 229 6.30 -31.63 7.50
C ILE A 229 6.94 -32.40 6.36
N ARG A 230 7.75 -31.74 5.51
CA ARG A 230 8.46 -32.38 4.39
C ARG A 230 9.53 -33.39 4.81
N MET A 231 10.14 -33.21 5.98
CA MET A 231 11.13 -34.13 6.53
C MET A 231 10.50 -35.45 6.97
N PHE A 232 9.25 -35.41 7.44
CA PHE A 232 8.53 -36.58 7.96
C PHE A 232 7.44 -37.13 7.01
N THR A 233 7.21 -36.52 5.84
CA THR A 233 6.28 -37.05 4.82
C THR A 233 6.96 -38.01 3.86
N THR A 234 6.26 -39.10 3.53
CA THR A 234 6.70 -40.05 2.49
C THR A 234 6.63 -39.41 1.09
N ASP A 235 7.32 -39.99 0.10
CA ASP A 235 7.30 -39.47 -1.26
C ASP A 235 5.92 -39.54 -1.93
N SER A 236 5.06 -40.48 -1.49
CA SER A 236 3.65 -40.52 -1.90
C SER A 236 2.83 -39.39 -1.28
N GLN A 237 3.07 -39.06 0.00
CA GLN A 237 2.42 -37.93 0.68
C GLN A 237 2.89 -36.58 0.13
N LYS A 238 4.18 -36.45 -0.24
CA LYS A 238 4.70 -35.24 -0.89
C LYS A 238 4.03 -34.94 -2.23
N LYS A 239 3.59 -35.96 -2.97
CA LYS A 239 2.82 -35.79 -4.22
C LYS A 239 1.37 -35.37 -3.98
N GLN A 240 0.80 -35.70 -2.82
CA GLN A 240 -0.54 -35.28 -2.42
C GLN A 240 -0.55 -33.88 -1.77
N ILE A 241 0.57 -33.44 -1.20
CA ILE A 241 0.75 -32.04 -0.78
C ILE A 241 0.88 -31.20 -2.05
N SER A 242 -0.05 -30.27 -2.24
CA SER A 242 0.03 -29.30 -3.34
C SER A 242 1.39 -28.60 -3.33
N LYS A 243 2.04 -28.55 -4.51
CA LYS A 243 3.25 -27.75 -4.67
C LYS A 243 2.85 -26.29 -4.45
N VAL A 244 3.17 -25.74 -3.28
CA VAL A 244 2.92 -24.32 -2.99
C VAL A 244 3.75 -23.49 -3.96
N LEU A 245 3.07 -22.80 -4.87
CA LEU A 245 3.69 -21.91 -5.84
C LEU A 245 3.83 -20.52 -5.22
N PRO A 246 4.90 -19.77 -5.56
CA PRO A 246 4.97 -18.37 -5.18
C PRO A 246 3.85 -17.58 -5.85
N THR A 247 3.52 -16.44 -5.28
CA THR A 247 2.55 -15.51 -5.88
C THR A 247 3.10 -14.99 -7.20
N HIS A 248 2.24 -14.76 -8.19
CA HIS A 248 2.64 -14.05 -9.41
C HIS A 248 2.56 -12.54 -9.20
N HIS A 249 3.12 -11.77 -10.13
CA HIS A 249 2.92 -10.31 -10.18
C HIS A 249 1.59 -10.04 -10.88
N ALA A 250 0.71 -9.26 -10.25
CA ALA A 250 -0.54 -8.81 -10.87
C ALA A 250 -0.29 -7.72 -11.91
N ASN A 251 0.62 -6.79 -11.60
CA ASN A 251 0.85 -5.59 -12.40
C ASN A 251 2.26 -5.03 -12.17
N MET A 252 2.69 -4.13 -13.05
CA MET A 252 4.00 -3.48 -12.98
C MET A 252 4.01 -2.07 -13.55
N PHE A 253 4.94 -1.26 -13.05
CA PHE A 253 5.21 0.10 -13.51
C PHE A 253 6.71 0.33 -13.62
N VAL A 254 7.17 1.04 -14.65
CA VAL A 254 8.59 1.41 -14.81
C VAL A 254 8.75 2.90 -14.55
N ASP A 255 9.64 3.25 -13.62
CA ASP A 255 9.97 4.65 -13.35
C ASP A 255 10.98 5.20 -14.37
N GLU A 256 11.16 6.52 -14.37
CA GLU A 256 12.10 7.15 -15.29
C GLU A 256 13.53 6.65 -15.11
N ARG A 257 13.92 6.19 -13.92
CA ARG A 257 15.26 5.69 -13.60
C ARG A 257 15.44 4.22 -14.01
N GLY A 258 14.39 3.56 -14.50
CA GLY A 258 14.41 2.16 -14.92
C GLY A 258 14.20 1.16 -13.77
N PHE A 259 13.75 1.60 -12.60
CA PHE A 259 13.24 0.66 -11.59
C PHE A 259 11.86 0.18 -11.99
N ILE A 260 11.61 -1.11 -11.78
CA ILE A 260 10.32 -1.72 -12.05
C ILE A 260 9.62 -1.98 -10.72
N TYR A 261 8.51 -1.31 -10.51
CA TYR A 261 7.63 -1.53 -9.38
C TYR A 261 6.65 -2.65 -9.72
N THR A 262 6.42 -3.59 -8.82
CA THR A 262 5.45 -4.67 -9.01
C THR A 262 4.51 -4.81 -7.83
N VAL A 263 3.31 -5.31 -8.11
CA VAL A 263 2.33 -5.70 -7.08
C VAL A 263 2.01 -7.18 -7.17
N SER A 264 1.85 -7.82 -6.00
CA SER A 264 1.51 -9.23 -5.87
C SER A 264 0.22 -9.39 -5.06
N PRO A 265 -0.84 -10.01 -5.62
CA PRO A 265 -2.19 -9.93 -5.06
C PRO A 265 -2.42 -10.80 -3.81
N LEU A 266 -1.61 -11.84 -3.61
CA LEU A 266 -1.83 -12.87 -2.58
C LEU A 266 -0.68 -12.98 -1.58
N GLY A 267 0.17 -11.96 -1.50
CA GLY A 267 1.32 -11.92 -0.58
C GLY A 267 0.91 -11.45 0.81
N ASP A 268 1.53 -12.04 1.85
CA ASP A 268 1.42 -11.55 3.23
C ASP A 268 2.45 -10.45 3.55
N VAL A 269 3.55 -10.46 2.81
CA VAL A 269 4.66 -9.51 2.86
C VAL A 269 5.20 -9.30 1.46
N ASP A 270 5.87 -8.17 1.27
CA ASP A 270 6.49 -7.73 0.02
C ASP A 270 5.48 -7.74 -1.13
N GLN A 271 4.24 -7.34 -0.83
CA GLN A 271 3.18 -7.22 -1.85
C GLN A 271 3.52 -6.14 -2.87
N ILE A 272 4.25 -5.11 -2.46
CA ILE A 272 4.79 -4.05 -3.33
C ILE A 272 6.31 -4.18 -3.32
N LYS A 273 6.92 -4.24 -4.51
CA LYS A 273 8.37 -4.35 -4.69
C LYS A 273 8.89 -3.25 -5.59
N LYS A 274 10.13 -2.83 -5.37
CA LYS A 274 10.89 -1.96 -6.27
C LYS A 274 12.09 -2.73 -6.78
N LEU A 275 12.00 -3.23 -8.01
CA LEU A 275 13.02 -4.06 -8.62
C LEU A 275 14.07 -3.22 -9.32
N ASN A 276 15.34 -3.47 -9.01
CA ASN A 276 16.48 -2.90 -9.74
C ASN A 276 16.71 -3.64 -11.08
N SER A 277 17.72 -3.24 -11.85
CA SER A 277 18.03 -3.80 -13.18
C SER A 277 18.34 -5.29 -13.21
N ILE A 278 18.62 -5.93 -12.06
CA ILE A 278 18.85 -7.38 -11.94
C ILE A 278 17.65 -8.13 -11.36
N GLY A 279 16.55 -7.44 -11.03
CA GLY A 279 15.31 -8.04 -10.52
C GLY A 279 15.28 -8.26 -9.01
N ASN A 280 16.19 -7.63 -8.26
CA ASN A 280 16.16 -7.68 -6.81
C ASN A 280 15.32 -6.53 -6.25
N ASP A 281 14.51 -6.84 -5.24
CA ASP A 281 13.75 -5.83 -4.50
C ASP A 281 14.68 -4.97 -3.65
N VAL A 282 14.55 -3.66 -3.82
CA VAL A 282 15.30 -2.62 -3.13
C VAL A 282 14.38 -1.61 -2.46
N TYR A 283 13.08 -1.87 -2.35
CA TYR A 283 12.17 -0.92 -1.72
C TYR A 283 12.42 -0.83 -0.21
N THR A 284 12.61 -1.98 0.44
CA THR A 284 12.95 -2.08 1.86
C THR A 284 14.07 -3.10 2.07
N SER A 285 14.86 -2.91 3.14
CA SER A 285 15.96 -3.83 3.49
C SER A 285 15.49 -5.13 4.15
N GLY A 286 14.18 -5.31 4.34
CA GLY A 286 13.58 -6.47 4.97
C GLY A 286 12.12 -6.62 4.56
N LYS A 287 11.49 -7.68 5.06
CA LYS A 287 10.09 -8.01 4.76
C LYS A 287 9.15 -6.93 5.28
N LYS A 288 8.23 -6.47 4.43
CA LYS A 288 7.24 -5.45 4.80
C LYS A 288 5.85 -5.85 4.35
N ALA A 289 4.87 -5.71 5.24
CA ALA A 289 3.47 -5.83 4.87
C ALA A 289 2.95 -4.47 4.39
N TYR A 290 2.15 -4.48 3.33
CA TYR A 290 1.48 -3.31 2.78
C TYR A 290 -0.03 -3.48 2.87
N GLY A 291 -0.75 -2.37 2.96
CA GLY A 291 -2.22 -2.33 3.07
C GLY A 291 -2.77 -2.67 4.47
N GLU A 292 -4.08 -2.47 4.63
CA GLU A 292 -4.81 -2.84 5.85
C GLU A 292 -5.37 -4.25 5.76
N ILE A 293 -5.32 -4.99 6.89
CA ILE A 293 -6.03 -6.26 7.03
C ILE A 293 -7.36 -5.98 7.71
N GLU A 294 -8.47 -6.13 6.97
CA GLU A 294 -9.80 -5.95 7.53
C GLU A 294 -10.32 -7.24 8.17
N ARG A 295 -10.99 -7.11 9.32
CA ARG A 295 -11.74 -8.21 9.94
C ARG A 295 -13.23 -7.95 9.81
N ARG A 296 -13.93 -8.80 9.05
CA ARG A 296 -15.39 -8.76 8.91
C ARG A 296 -15.98 -10.02 9.54
N GLY A 297 -16.37 -9.91 10.81
CA GLY A 297 -16.80 -11.06 11.61
C GLY A 297 -15.68 -12.09 11.74
N ALA A 298 -15.92 -13.31 11.26
CA ALA A 298 -14.94 -14.40 11.25
C ALA A 298 -13.97 -14.35 10.05
N GLN A 299 -14.24 -13.52 9.04
CA GLN A 299 -13.40 -13.45 7.84
C GLN A 299 -12.32 -12.37 7.98
N THR A 300 -11.11 -12.72 7.56
CA THR A 300 -9.98 -11.79 7.44
C THR A 300 -9.78 -11.48 5.96
N ILE A 301 -9.96 -10.22 5.58
CA ILE A 301 -9.76 -9.74 4.22
C ILE A 301 -8.38 -9.09 4.17
N LYS A 302 -7.49 -9.68 3.37
CA LYS A 302 -6.15 -9.17 3.14
C LYS A 302 -6.15 -8.21 1.93
N PRO A 303 -5.24 -7.24 1.89
CA PRO A 303 -5.10 -6.36 0.75
C PRO A 303 -4.65 -7.16 -0.47
N GLN A 304 -5.27 -6.89 -1.60
CA GLN A 304 -5.00 -7.49 -2.90
C GLN A 304 -4.67 -6.38 -3.89
N PHE A 305 -3.40 -5.99 -3.94
CA PHE A 305 -2.96 -4.93 -4.84
C PHE A 305 -3.02 -5.38 -6.30
N VAL A 306 -3.72 -4.60 -7.12
CA VAL A 306 -3.95 -4.87 -8.56
C VAL A 306 -3.24 -3.90 -9.49
N ASP A 307 -2.83 -2.74 -8.99
CA ASP A 307 -2.00 -1.81 -9.77
C ASP A 307 -1.10 -0.96 -8.87
N VAL A 308 -0.04 -0.43 -9.46
CA VAL A 308 0.93 0.46 -8.81
C VAL A 308 1.43 1.51 -9.80
N THR A 309 1.60 2.73 -9.34
CA THR A 309 2.18 3.82 -10.11
C THR A 309 3.08 4.68 -9.23
N VAL A 310 4.03 5.39 -9.83
CA VAL A 310 4.99 6.23 -9.10
C VAL A 310 5.06 7.60 -9.73
N ASP A 311 4.85 8.64 -8.91
CA ASP A 311 4.86 10.02 -9.37
C ASP A 311 6.29 10.59 -9.54
N SER A 312 6.39 11.82 -10.03
CA SER A 312 7.67 12.52 -10.23
C SER A 312 8.42 12.83 -8.93
N GLN A 313 7.73 12.86 -7.79
CA GLN A 313 8.35 12.99 -6.47
C GLN A 313 8.87 11.63 -5.96
N GLY A 314 8.47 10.52 -6.58
CA GLY A 314 8.80 9.16 -6.15
C GLY A 314 7.80 8.57 -5.17
N ILE A 315 6.59 9.13 -5.07
CA ILE A 315 5.51 8.60 -4.25
C ILE A 315 4.88 7.41 -4.97
N VAL A 316 4.86 6.28 -4.29
CA VAL A 316 4.31 5.02 -4.79
C VAL A 316 2.84 4.93 -4.39
N SER A 317 1.95 4.96 -5.37
CA SER A 317 0.51 4.78 -5.16
C SER A 317 0.11 3.38 -5.59
N ALA A 318 -0.56 2.62 -4.73
CA ALA A 318 -0.98 1.24 -4.99
C ALA A 318 -2.48 1.08 -4.74
N LEU A 319 -3.15 0.42 -5.69
CA LEU A 319 -4.60 0.22 -5.69
C LEU A 319 -4.93 -1.17 -5.15
N ASP A 320 -5.68 -1.24 -4.05
CA ASP A 320 -6.20 -2.49 -3.50
C ASP A 320 -7.57 -2.81 -4.08
N PHE A 321 -7.67 -3.97 -4.72
CA PHE A 321 -8.92 -4.48 -5.27
C PHE A 321 -9.95 -4.70 -4.18
N ASN A 322 -9.61 -5.32 -3.05
CA ASN A 322 -10.59 -5.75 -2.07
C ASN A 322 -11.29 -4.58 -1.40
N SER A 323 -10.52 -3.64 -0.84
CA SER A 323 -11.07 -2.46 -0.18
C SER A 323 -11.47 -1.33 -1.14
N GLY A 324 -10.98 -1.36 -2.39
CA GLY A 324 -11.10 -0.25 -3.33
C GLY A 324 -10.30 0.99 -2.90
N ARG A 325 -9.36 0.84 -1.97
CA ARG A 325 -8.55 1.96 -1.45
C ARG A 325 -7.27 2.11 -2.23
N ILE A 326 -6.79 3.34 -2.25
CA ILE A 326 -5.49 3.72 -2.76
C ILE A 326 -4.59 4.00 -1.56
N TYR A 327 -3.43 3.36 -1.56
CA TYR A 327 -2.40 3.52 -0.54
C TYR A 327 -1.23 4.28 -1.16
N GLN A 328 -0.80 5.36 -0.50
CA GLN A 328 0.38 6.11 -0.91
C GLN A 328 1.52 5.87 0.06
N TYR A 329 2.70 5.61 -0.50
CA TYR A 329 3.94 5.37 0.22
C TYR A 329 5.05 6.27 -0.28
N ASP A 330 5.92 6.72 0.61
CA ASP A 330 7.12 7.47 0.25
C ASP A 330 8.22 6.56 -0.35
N GLN A 331 9.34 7.17 -0.71
CA GLN A 331 10.49 6.49 -1.33
C GLN A 331 11.15 5.46 -0.41
N SER A 332 10.87 5.51 0.90
CA SER A 332 11.34 4.60 1.95
C SER A 332 10.23 3.65 2.41
N ALA A 333 9.15 3.54 1.63
CA ALA A 333 7.95 2.74 1.90
C ALA A 333 7.11 3.18 3.10
N ASN A 334 7.31 4.37 3.68
CA ASN A 334 6.46 4.85 4.78
C ASN A 334 5.08 5.22 4.24
N LEU A 335 4.01 4.81 4.94
CA LEU A 335 2.64 5.13 4.54
C LEU A 335 2.40 6.63 4.69
N LEU A 336 1.88 7.26 3.64
CA LEU A 336 1.53 8.68 3.60
C LEU A 336 0.04 8.92 3.73
N ALA A 337 -0.76 8.14 3.01
CA ALA A 337 -2.21 8.31 3.01
C ALA A 337 -2.93 7.05 2.54
N ILE A 338 -4.17 6.88 3.01
CA ILE A 338 -5.14 5.90 2.58
C ILE A 338 -6.44 6.64 2.25
N PHE A 339 -6.96 6.47 1.05
CA PHE A 339 -8.21 7.11 0.61
C PHE A 339 -8.93 6.27 -0.46
N GLY A 340 -10.13 6.70 -0.83
CA GLY A 340 -11.02 5.97 -1.73
C GLY A 340 -11.84 4.91 -1.00
N GLY A 341 -12.23 3.85 -1.70
CA GLY A 341 -12.94 2.71 -1.12
C GLY A 341 -14.00 2.10 -2.04
N ARG A 342 -14.61 1.00 -1.61
CA ARG A 342 -15.72 0.38 -2.33
C ARG A 342 -16.98 1.26 -2.31
N GLY A 343 -17.60 1.44 -3.47
CA GLY A 343 -18.89 2.12 -3.60
C GLY A 343 -19.14 2.72 -4.99
N SER A 344 -20.37 3.15 -5.22
CA SER A 344 -20.82 3.77 -6.48
C SER A 344 -20.68 5.29 -6.52
N GLN A 345 -20.34 5.90 -5.38
CA GLN A 345 -20.20 7.36 -5.24
C GLN A 345 -18.91 7.86 -5.90
N ARG A 346 -18.85 9.16 -6.20
CA ARG A 346 -17.60 9.81 -6.62
C ARG A 346 -16.54 9.62 -5.54
N GLY A 347 -15.31 9.35 -5.96
CA GLY A 347 -14.22 8.99 -5.04
C GLY A 347 -14.25 7.57 -4.52
N LYS A 348 -15.24 6.75 -4.91
CA LYS A 348 -15.32 5.31 -4.60
C LYS A 348 -15.41 4.49 -5.89
N PHE A 349 -15.13 3.19 -5.76
CA PHE A 349 -15.02 2.26 -6.89
C PHE A 349 -15.78 0.96 -6.67
N GLU A 350 -16.35 0.43 -7.74
CA GLU A 350 -17.04 -0.86 -7.75
C GLU A 350 -16.10 -1.97 -8.19
N LEU A 351 -15.31 -1.78 -9.24
CA LEU A 351 -14.28 -2.74 -9.66
C LEU A 351 -13.05 -1.95 -10.19
N PRO A 352 -12.26 -1.37 -9.28
CA PRO A 352 -11.08 -0.62 -9.69
C PRO A 352 -10.02 -1.60 -10.20
N GLN A 353 -9.61 -1.41 -11.46
CA GLN A 353 -8.79 -2.37 -12.20
C GLN A 353 -7.39 -1.83 -12.49
N SER A 354 -7.26 -0.52 -12.73
CA SER A 354 -5.97 0.11 -13.04
C SER A 354 -5.86 1.52 -12.47
N LEU A 355 -4.64 1.92 -12.15
CA LEU A 355 -4.26 3.19 -11.52
C LEU A 355 -3.07 3.78 -12.27
N ALA A 356 -3.16 5.03 -12.67
CA ALA A 356 -2.03 5.77 -13.25
C ALA A 356 -1.90 7.17 -12.65
N VAL A 357 -0.68 7.69 -12.64
CA VAL A 357 -0.40 9.08 -12.26
C VAL A 357 0.02 9.87 -13.49
N GLY A 358 -0.56 11.06 -13.63
CA GLY A 358 -0.22 12.00 -14.69
C GLY A 358 0.57 13.21 -14.19
N ASN A 359 0.57 14.25 -15.01
CA ASN A 359 1.17 15.53 -14.68
C ASN A 359 0.55 16.13 -13.41
N GLU A 360 1.34 16.94 -12.69
CA GLU A 360 0.91 17.61 -11.45
C GLU A 360 0.45 16.63 -10.35
N GLY A 361 0.80 15.35 -10.45
CA GLY A 361 0.43 14.33 -9.46
C GLY A 361 -1.05 13.91 -9.51
N ARG A 362 -1.79 14.25 -10.58
CA ARG A 362 -3.18 13.81 -10.78
C ARG A 362 -3.23 12.29 -10.88
N LEU A 363 -4.19 11.67 -10.18
CA LEU A 363 -4.40 10.22 -10.22
C LEU A 363 -5.60 9.89 -11.10
N TYR A 364 -5.48 8.81 -11.86
CA TYR A 364 -6.51 8.30 -12.75
C TYR A 364 -6.81 6.86 -12.33
N VAL A 365 -8.06 6.59 -12.01
CA VAL A 365 -8.50 5.28 -11.54
C VAL A 365 -9.55 4.75 -12.48
N LEU A 366 -9.22 3.65 -13.14
CA LEU A 366 -10.09 2.96 -14.07
C LEU A 366 -10.96 1.96 -13.31
N ASP A 367 -12.27 2.14 -13.41
CA ASP A 367 -13.27 1.24 -12.83
C ASP A 367 -13.97 0.46 -13.94
N ALA A 368 -13.65 -0.83 -14.03
CA ALA A 368 -14.11 -1.66 -15.14
C ALA A 368 -15.60 -1.99 -15.05
N ASN A 369 -16.21 -1.97 -13.85
CA ASN A 369 -17.66 -2.20 -13.73
C ASN A 369 -18.45 -0.96 -14.13
N ARG A 370 -17.94 0.22 -13.77
CA ARG A 370 -18.54 1.51 -14.16
C ARG A 370 -18.19 1.94 -15.58
N ASN A 371 -17.26 1.25 -16.24
CA ASN A 371 -16.77 1.58 -17.59
C ASN A 371 -16.31 3.05 -17.69
N ASN A 372 -15.65 3.56 -16.66
CA ASN A 372 -15.15 4.93 -16.63
C ASN A 372 -13.75 5.00 -16.01
N VAL A 373 -13.12 6.16 -16.16
CA VAL A 373 -11.92 6.56 -15.43
C VAL A 373 -12.28 7.78 -14.58
N GLN A 374 -12.11 7.68 -13.27
CA GLN A 374 -12.22 8.84 -12.37
C GLN A 374 -10.85 9.53 -12.26
N VAL A 375 -10.84 10.84 -12.41
CA VAL A 375 -9.63 11.68 -12.31
C VAL A 375 -9.66 12.45 -11.00
N PHE A 376 -8.54 12.42 -10.29
CA PHE A 376 -8.36 13.04 -8.99
C PHE A 376 -7.23 14.05 -9.05
N ARG A 377 -7.46 15.22 -8.48
CA ARG A 377 -6.41 16.23 -8.28
C ARG A 377 -5.87 16.15 -6.86
N PRO A 378 -4.56 16.34 -6.65
CA PRO A 378 -4.02 16.43 -5.30
C PRO A 378 -4.58 17.68 -4.60
N THR A 379 -4.70 17.59 -3.29
CA THR A 379 -4.91 18.75 -2.42
C THR A 379 -3.57 19.35 -2.03
N GLU A 380 -3.59 20.59 -1.53
CA GLU A 380 -2.39 21.22 -0.98
C GLU A 380 -1.75 20.34 0.12
N PHE A 381 -2.56 19.60 0.89
CA PHE A 381 -2.05 18.66 1.88
C PHE A 381 -1.21 17.55 1.24
N ALA A 382 -1.70 16.90 0.18
CA ALA A 382 -0.92 15.89 -0.53
C ALA A 382 0.36 16.46 -1.14
N GLU A 383 0.30 17.64 -1.75
CA GLU A 383 1.49 18.31 -2.30
C GLU A 383 2.56 18.56 -1.23
N LEU A 384 2.16 19.00 -0.03
CA LEU A 384 3.06 19.18 1.11
C LEU A 384 3.65 17.83 1.57
N LEU A 385 2.84 16.77 1.66
CA LEU A 385 3.35 15.44 2.01
C LEU A 385 4.37 14.94 1.00
N HIS A 386 4.08 15.03 -0.30
CA HIS A 386 4.94 14.54 -1.37
C HIS A 386 6.26 15.31 -1.40
N LYS A 387 6.19 16.64 -1.32
CA LYS A 387 7.36 17.52 -1.31
C LYS A 387 8.20 17.34 -0.05
N GLY A 388 7.56 17.24 1.12
CA GLY A 388 8.23 17.00 2.40
C GLY A 388 9.00 15.69 2.39
N SER A 389 8.35 14.60 1.96
CA SER A 389 8.96 13.28 1.83
C SER A 389 10.12 13.28 0.83
N ARG A 390 9.97 13.94 -0.32
CA ARG A 390 11.04 14.06 -1.33
C ARG A 390 12.27 14.77 -0.78
N LEU A 391 12.09 15.95 -0.17
CA LEU A 391 13.19 16.72 0.41
C LEU A 391 13.88 15.93 1.52
N PHE A 392 13.09 15.25 2.34
CA PHE A 392 13.60 14.39 3.42
C PHE A 392 14.45 13.24 2.87
N PHE A 393 13.96 12.56 1.84
CA PHE A 393 14.66 11.47 1.17
C PHE A 393 15.98 11.93 0.54
N ASP A 394 16.00 13.15 -0.02
CA ASP A 394 17.20 13.78 -0.58
C ASP A 394 18.19 14.31 0.46
N GLY A 395 17.88 14.14 1.76
CA GLY A 395 18.73 14.60 2.86
C GLY A 395 18.68 16.12 3.09
N LYS A 396 17.75 16.83 2.44
CA LYS A 396 17.55 18.28 2.58
C LYS A 396 16.69 18.61 3.81
N TYR A 397 17.17 18.22 4.98
CA TYR A 397 16.38 18.26 6.22
C TYR A 397 15.92 19.65 6.64
N ALA A 398 16.72 20.70 6.38
CA ALA A 398 16.35 22.08 6.71
C ALA A 398 15.18 22.58 5.85
N GLU A 399 15.19 22.29 4.54
CA GLU A 399 14.08 22.62 3.64
C GLU A 399 12.83 21.78 3.97
N ALA A 400 13.03 20.48 4.25
CA ALA A 400 11.94 19.59 4.65
C ALA A 400 11.26 20.05 5.94
N GLU A 401 12.01 20.61 6.90
CA GLU A 401 11.46 21.13 8.16
C GLU A 401 10.36 22.17 7.93
N VAL A 402 10.59 23.11 7.02
CA VAL A 402 9.60 24.16 6.70
C VAL A 402 8.30 23.52 6.22
N ILE A 403 8.40 22.53 5.33
CA ILE A 403 7.25 21.80 4.81
C ILE A 403 6.55 20.99 5.90
N TRP A 404 7.30 20.28 6.74
CA TRP A 404 6.72 19.48 7.83
C TRP A 404 5.97 20.33 8.85
N ARG A 405 6.43 21.56 9.12
CA ARG A 405 5.66 22.51 9.94
C ARG A 405 4.33 22.89 9.30
N GLU A 406 4.27 23.07 7.99
CA GLU A 406 3.00 23.32 7.27
C GLU A 406 2.06 22.12 7.29
N VAL A 407 2.60 20.90 7.22
CA VAL A 407 1.82 19.67 7.40
C VAL A 407 1.22 19.62 8.80
N LEU A 408 2.02 19.88 9.84
CA LEU A 408 1.55 19.85 11.23
C LEU A 408 0.55 20.96 11.58
N ARG A 409 0.52 22.07 10.83
CA ARG A 409 -0.55 23.08 10.96
C ARG A 409 -1.90 22.56 10.47
N ARG A 410 -1.91 21.60 9.54
CA ARG A 410 -3.12 21.00 8.96
C ARG A 410 -3.52 19.72 9.70
N ASP A 411 -2.53 18.92 10.09
CA ASP A 411 -2.70 17.69 10.85
C ASP A 411 -1.61 17.62 11.93
N SER A 412 -1.96 18.10 13.14
CA SER A 412 -1.02 18.23 14.25
C SER A 412 -0.53 16.91 14.82
N ASN A 413 -1.11 15.77 14.40
CA ASN A 413 -0.75 14.44 14.90
C ASN A 413 -0.07 13.59 13.82
N PHE A 414 0.32 14.18 12.69
CA PHE A 414 0.90 13.44 11.57
C PHE A 414 2.30 12.89 11.93
N GLU A 415 2.36 11.60 12.30
CA GLU A 415 3.56 10.96 12.88
C GLU A 415 4.82 11.09 12.02
N LEU A 416 4.69 11.01 10.69
CA LEU A 416 5.82 11.12 9.77
C LEU A 416 6.42 12.54 9.76
N ALA A 417 5.59 13.58 9.88
CA ALA A 417 6.07 14.95 9.94
C ALA A 417 6.84 15.21 11.24
N HIS A 418 6.35 14.70 12.37
CA HIS A 418 7.10 14.73 13.64
C HIS A 418 8.43 13.98 13.55
N THR A 419 8.44 12.79 12.92
CA THR A 419 9.70 12.06 12.66
C THR A 419 10.66 12.87 11.78
N GLY A 420 10.12 13.57 10.78
CA GLY A 420 10.86 14.47 9.89
C GLY A 420 11.52 15.62 10.64
N LEU A 421 10.75 16.33 11.48
CA LEU A 421 11.26 17.41 12.34
C LEU A 421 12.29 16.91 13.35
N ALA A 422 12.01 15.78 14.01
CA ALA A 422 12.92 15.16 14.96
C ALA A 422 14.29 14.88 14.33
N LYS A 423 14.30 14.36 13.09
CA LYS A 423 15.53 14.12 12.36
C LYS A 423 16.26 15.41 11.97
N ALA A 424 15.52 16.46 11.59
CA ALA A 424 16.10 17.76 11.29
C ALA A 424 16.79 18.37 12.52
N PHE A 425 16.14 18.34 13.69
CA PHE A 425 16.73 18.76 14.97
C PHE A 425 17.95 17.90 15.34
N PHE A 426 17.84 16.59 15.22
CA PHE A 426 18.95 15.66 15.48
C PHE A 426 20.18 16.00 14.62
N LYS A 427 19.98 16.34 13.35
CA LYS A 427 21.08 16.70 12.43
C LYS A 427 21.74 18.05 12.74
N ARG A 428 21.06 18.94 13.47
CA ARG A 428 21.63 20.19 13.97
C ARG A 428 22.27 20.08 15.36
N GLY A 429 22.22 18.91 15.99
CA GLY A 429 22.69 18.72 17.38
C GLY A 429 21.67 19.15 18.44
N GLU A 430 20.45 19.51 18.05
CA GLU A 430 19.37 19.89 18.98
C GLU A 430 18.69 18.64 19.56
N TYR A 431 19.44 17.79 20.27
CA TYR A 431 18.97 16.44 20.64
C TYR A 431 17.76 16.43 21.57
N LEU A 432 17.64 17.39 22.50
CA LEU A 432 16.47 17.48 23.38
C LEU A 432 15.17 17.70 22.58
N LYS A 433 15.18 18.66 21.64
CA LYS A 433 14.04 18.90 20.75
C LYS A 433 13.77 17.70 19.84
N ALA A 434 14.82 17.05 19.34
CA ALA A 434 14.68 15.82 18.58
C ALA A 434 13.97 14.72 19.38
N MET A 435 14.34 14.55 20.65
CA MET A 435 13.70 13.59 21.55
C MET A 435 12.22 13.91 21.81
N GLU A 436 11.86 15.18 22.01
CA GLU A 436 10.47 15.60 22.15
C GLU A 436 9.64 15.19 20.93
N GLU A 437 10.09 15.55 19.73
CA GLU A 437 9.41 15.21 18.47
C GLU A 437 9.34 13.69 18.22
N TYR A 438 10.42 12.95 18.50
CA TYR A 438 10.39 11.48 18.40
C TYR A 438 9.41 10.85 19.39
N THR A 439 9.19 11.47 20.55
CA THR A 439 8.21 10.99 21.53
C THR A 439 6.79 11.14 20.98
N VAL A 440 6.48 12.31 20.38
CA VAL A 440 5.19 12.55 19.73
C VAL A 440 4.99 11.58 18.56
N ALA A 441 6.01 11.38 17.75
CA ALA A 441 6.01 10.40 16.65
C ALA A 441 6.04 8.92 17.10
N ARG A 442 6.11 8.64 18.41
CA ARG A 442 6.25 7.28 18.98
C ARG A 442 7.42 6.48 18.39
N ASN A 443 8.48 7.18 17.97
CA ASN A 443 9.64 6.63 17.30
C ASN A 443 10.76 6.33 18.31
N ASN A 444 10.67 5.16 18.96
CA ASN A 444 11.59 4.76 20.03
C ASN A 444 13.05 4.60 19.57
N SER A 445 13.27 4.19 18.32
CA SER A 445 14.61 4.00 17.77
C SER A 445 15.29 5.35 17.54
N GLY A 446 14.58 6.31 16.93
CA GLY A 446 15.03 7.70 16.78
C GLY A 446 15.31 8.36 18.13
N TRP A 447 14.41 8.19 19.09
CA TRP A 447 14.57 8.71 20.45
C TRP A 447 15.84 8.16 21.12
N SER A 448 16.08 6.85 21.04
CA SER A 448 17.24 6.20 21.65
C SER A 448 18.56 6.68 21.04
N LEU A 449 18.58 6.92 19.73
CA LEU A 449 19.72 7.52 19.04
C LEU A 449 19.99 8.95 19.51
N ALA A 450 18.95 9.79 19.60
CA ALA A 450 19.07 11.17 20.08
C ALA A 450 19.55 11.23 21.54
N PHE A 451 19.01 10.38 22.41
CA PHE A 451 19.44 10.26 23.79
C PHE A 451 20.90 9.79 23.92
N GLY A 452 21.33 8.88 23.04
CA GLY A 452 22.72 8.43 22.96
C GLY A 452 23.68 9.59 22.71
N GLU A 453 23.41 10.39 21.68
CA GLU A 453 24.26 11.54 21.33
C GLU A 453 24.22 12.64 22.39
N LEU A 454 23.04 12.92 22.98
CA LEU A 454 22.93 13.86 24.09
C LEU A 454 23.86 13.47 25.26
N ARG A 455 23.91 12.18 25.59
CA ARG A 455 24.82 11.69 26.64
C ARG A 455 26.29 11.78 26.24
N HIS A 456 26.61 11.52 24.97
CA HIS A 456 27.98 11.67 24.48
C HIS A 456 28.46 13.13 24.58
N ASP A 457 27.61 14.09 24.22
CA ASP A 457 27.92 15.52 24.32
C ASP A 457 28.09 15.96 25.78
N PHE A 458 27.17 15.55 26.67
CA PHE A 458 27.30 15.79 28.11
C PHE A 458 28.62 15.24 28.67
N VAL A 459 28.96 14.00 28.34
CA VAL A 459 30.22 13.40 28.80
C VAL A 459 31.41 14.19 28.24
N ARG A 460 31.39 14.59 26.96
CA ARG A 460 32.48 15.34 26.32
C ARG A 460 32.73 16.69 26.99
N GLU A 461 31.69 17.42 27.32
CA GLU A 461 31.78 18.72 28.01
C GLU A 461 32.30 18.54 29.45
N GLU A 462 31.84 17.49 30.13
CA GLU A 462 32.11 17.27 31.55
C GLU A 462 33.25 16.27 31.82
N VAL A 463 34.02 15.83 30.81
CA VAL A 463 35.10 14.82 30.97
C VAL A 463 36.06 15.21 32.09
N GLY A 464 36.37 16.51 32.20
CA GLY A 464 37.28 17.06 33.19
C GLY A 464 36.84 16.83 34.64
N LEU A 465 35.54 16.64 34.90
CA LEU A 465 34.98 16.39 36.22
C LEU A 465 34.48 14.95 36.38
N VAL A 466 33.86 14.40 35.34
CA VAL A 466 33.27 13.06 35.35
C VAL A 466 34.33 11.98 35.44
N LEU A 467 35.46 12.11 34.74
CA LEU A 467 36.52 11.10 34.75
C LEU A 467 37.21 11.03 36.13
N PRO A 468 37.66 12.14 36.75
CA PRO A 468 38.21 12.10 38.10
C PRO A 468 37.19 11.64 39.16
N ALA A 469 35.94 12.08 39.07
CA ALA A 469 34.88 11.66 40.00
C ALA A 469 34.60 10.14 39.90
N SER A 470 34.58 9.59 38.67
CA SER A 470 34.42 8.15 38.44
C SER A 470 35.60 7.35 38.98
N ILE A 471 36.84 7.83 38.77
CA ILE A 471 38.05 7.22 39.33
C ILE A 471 38.01 7.25 40.87
N ALA A 472 37.65 8.39 41.47
CA ALA A 472 37.51 8.54 42.92
C ALA A 472 36.42 7.62 43.49
N GLY A 473 35.27 7.51 42.81
CA GLY A 473 34.20 6.59 43.16
C GLY A 473 34.63 5.12 43.14
N ILE A 474 35.33 4.69 42.08
CA ILE A 474 35.90 3.33 41.99
C ILE A 474 36.92 3.10 43.10
N ALA A 475 37.79 4.07 43.37
CA ALA A 475 38.78 3.97 44.45
C ALA A 475 38.11 3.82 45.82
N LEU A 476 37.03 4.55 46.09
CA LEU A 476 36.23 4.42 47.31
C LEU A 476 35.54 3.05 47.43
N VAL A 477 34.98 2.53 46.34
CA VAL A 477 34.37 1.19 46.33
C VAL A 477 35.44 0.12 46.60
N VAL A 478 36.58 0.17 45.92
CA VAL A 478 37.70 -0.76 46.13
C VAL A 478 38.22 -0.66 47.57
N TRP A 479 38.37 0.55 48.11
CA TRP A 479 38.75 0.76 49.50
C TRP A 479 37.72 0.18 50.48
N GLY A 480 36.43 0.40 50.23
CA GLY A 480 35.32 -0.13 51.04
C GLY A 480 35.30 -1.66 51.05
N VAL A 481 35.39 -2.29 49.88
CA VAL A 481 35.46 -3.76 49.74
C VAL A 481 36.69 -4.31 50.47
N ARG A 482 37.86 -3.68 50.31
CA ARG A 482 39.09 -4.09 51.04
C ARG A 482 38.98 -3.90 52.54
N ARG A 483 38.24 -2.90 53.02
CA ARG A 483 38.02 -2.65 54.45
C ARG A 483 37.06 -3.67 55.05
N ILE A 484 35.96 -3.97 54.36
CA ILE A 484 34.98 -4.99 54.76
C ILE A 484 35.65 -6.38 54.74
N GLY A 485 36.41 -6.71 53.69
CA GLY A 485 37.16 -7.96 53.62
C GLY A 485 38.19 -8.13 54.75
N ARG A 486 38.87 -7.05 55.15
CA ARG A 486 39.78 -7.07 56.30
C ARG A 486 39.04 -7.24 57.64
N ALA A 487 37.90 -6.58 57.83
CA ALA A 487 37.07 -6.74 59.03
C ALA A 487 36.47 -8.15 59.16
N LEU A 488 36.07 -8.75 58.03
CA LEU A 488 35.59 -10.14 57.99
C LEU A 488 36.72 -11.15 58.25
N MET A 489 37.95 -10.88 57.81
CA MET A 489 39.11 -11.71 58.16
C MET A 489 39.48 -11.59 59.65
N SER A 490 39.43 -10.40 60.26
CA SER A 490 39.71 -10.25 61.69
C SER A 490 38.67 -10.95 62.57
N MET A 491 37.38 -10.91 62.20
CA MET A 491 36.33 -11.69 62.89
C MET A 491 36.53 -13.20 62.81
N ARG A 492 37.21 -13.70 61.77
CA ARG A 492 37.49 -15.14 61.60
C ARG A 492 38.69 -15.63 62.43
N PHE A 493 39.49 -14.72 63.00
CA PHE A 493 40.62 -15.04 63.87
C PHE A 493 40.28 -14.98 65.36
N ASP A 494 39.23 -14.28 65.77
CA ASP A 494 38.79 -14.23 67.18
C ASP A 494 38.06 -15.52 67.63
N ASP A 495 37.47 -16.30 66.72
CA ASP A 495 36.80 -17.58 67.03
C ASP A 495 37.77 -18.78 67.23
N ARG A 496 39.10 -18.56 67.21
CA ARG A 496 40.11 -19.62 67.45
C ARG A 496 40.97 -19.42 68.71
N GLY A 497 40.53 -18.55 69.63
CA GLY A 497 41.28 -18.19 70.84
C GLY A 497 40.74 -18.73 72.18
N GLY A 498 39.89 -19.75 72.19
CA GLY A 498 39.26 -20.25 73.42
C GLY A 498 39.07 -21.76 73.45
N ALA A 499 40.16 -22.53 73.55
CA ALA A 499 40.15 -23.91 74.02
C ALA A 499 41.49 -24.21 74.70
N SER A 500 41.53 -23.98 76.02
CA SER A 500 42.44 -24.64 76.96
C SER A 500 41.60 -25.28 78.05
#